data_AF-A0A534MYC3-F1
#
_entry.id   AF-A0A534MYC3-F1
#
_cell.length_a   1.000
_cell.length_b   1.000
_cell.length_c   1.000
_cell.angle_alpha   90.00
_cell.angle_beta   90.00
_cell.angle_gamma   90.00
#
_symmetry.space_group_name_H-M   'P 1'
#
loop_
_entity.id
_entity.type
_entity.pdbx_description
1 polymer ?
#
loop_
_entity_poly.entity_id
_entity_poly.type
_entity_poly.pdbx_seq_one_letter_code
_entity_poly.pdbx_strand_id
1 'polypeptide(L)'
;MWRSFRAENLHLHAHAHNPETHTHFHFHGEREESHTHPHPFKSMRKPFFVGMIHGLAGSAALMLLILTTIPSPLAGLAYILIFGFGSVGGMLALSSLIGLPFVLTTQRFTLLNGWMRLVAGLASAAFGLFLGWEIGFKEGLF
;
A
#
# COMPACT_ATOMS: atom_id res chain seq x y z
N MET A 1 15.26 8.92 1.40
CA MET A 1 14.51 9.03 0.13
C MET A 1 15.50 9.27 -1.00
N TRP A 2 16.33 8.27 -1.35
CA TRP A 2 17.26 8.36 -2.50
C TRP A 2 17.99 7.03 -2.76
N ARG A 3 17.34 6.01 -3.34
CA ARG A 3 18.05 4.83 -3.92
C ARG A 3 17.20 4.16 -5.00
N SER A 4 16.77 4.91 -6.01
CA SER A 4 16.05 4.34 -7.17
C SER A 4 16.50 4.96 -8.48
N PHE A 5 17.80 5.00 -8.69
CA PHE A 5 18.39 5.12 -10.03
C PHE A 5 19.63 4.25 -10.08
N ARG A 6 19.45 3.00 -10.51
CA ARG A 6 20.51 2.22 -11.14
C ARG A 6 19.86 1.30 -12.15
N ALA A 7 19.78 1.80 -13.38
CA ALA A 7 19.67 0.94 -14.55
C ALA A 7 21.06 0.34 -14.75
N GLU A 8 21.21 -0.97 -14.55
CA GLU A 8 22.43 -1.68 -14.95
C GLU A 8 22.10 -3.18 -15.15
N ASN A 9 22.32 -3.62 -16.40
CA ASN A 9 22.69 -4.97 -16.85
C ASN A 9 21.56 -5.93 -17.29
N LEU A 10 21.24 -5.85 -18.59
CA LEU A 10 20.36 -6.74 -19.33
C LEU A 10 21.24 -7.59 -20.26
N HIS A 11 21.48 -8.87 -19.93
CA HIS A 11 22.29 -9.77 -20.75
C HIS A 11 21.42 -10.96 -21.21
N LEU A 12 21.54 -11.31 -22.50
CA LEU A 12 20.86 -12.44 -23.14
C LEU A 12 21.84 -13.61 -23.24
N HIS A 13 21.48 -14.76 -22.67
CA HIS A 13 22.16 -16.03 -22.95
C HIS A 13 21.25 -16.91 -23.81
N ALA A 14 21.79 -17.41 -24.92
CA ALA A 14 21.17 -18.41 -25.77
C ALA A 14 21.74 -19.79 -25.41
N HIS A 15 20.88 -20.73 -25.04
CA HIS A 15 21.26 -22.14 -24.86
C HIS A 15 20.68 -22.98 -26.01
N ALA A 16 21.54 -23.71 -26.70
CA ALA A 16 21.15 -24.69 -27.70
C ALA A 16 20.94 -26.05 -27.03
N HIS A 17 19.68 -26.43 -26.85
CA HIS A 17 19.29 -27.83 -26.76
C HIS A 17 18.80 -28.23 -28.15
N ASN A 18 19.45 -29.18 -28.80
CA ASN A 18 18.86 -29.75 -30.01
C ASN A 18 17.76 -30.74 -29.55
N PRO A 19 16.49 -30.61 -29.99
CA PRO A 19 16.04 -29.83 -31.14
C PRO A 19 15.28 -28.53 -30.85
N GLU A 20 15.21 -28.01 -29.63
CA GLU A 20 14.54 -26.71 -29.35
C GLU A 20 15.38 -25.74 -28.50
N THR A 21 15.78 -24.63 -29.13
CA THR A 21 16.50 -23.51 -28.52
C THR A 21 15.49 -22.54 -27.92
N HIS A 22 15.54 -22.27 -26.63
CA HIS A 22 14.73 -21.22 -26.02
C HIS A 22 15.59 -20.21 -25.26
N THR A 23 15.26 -18.93 -25.42
CA THR A 23 15.88 -17.79 -24.74
C THR A 23 14.94 -17.30 -23.64
N HIS A 24 15.42 -17.27 -22.39
CA HIS A 24 14.73 -16.62 -21.29
C HIS A 24 15.53 -15.43 -20.77
N PHE A 25 14.83 -14.42 -20.25
CA PHE A 25 15.42 -13.24 -19.62
C PHE A 25 15.59 -13.49 -18.11
N HIS A 26 16.82 -13.43 -17.60
CA HIS A 26 17.08 -13.42 -16.16
C HIS A 26 17.36 -11.99 -15.68
N PHE A 27 16.58 -11.52 -14.71
CA PHE A 27 16.84 -10.28 -13.96
C PHE A 27 17.67 -10.62 -12.71
N HIS A 28 18.98 -10.46 -12.76
CA HIS A 28 19.80 -10.43 -11.55
C HIS A 28 19.85 -9.00 -11.01
N GLY A 29 18.91 -8.65 -10.15
CA GLY A 29 19.13 -7.59 -9.17
C GLY A 29 20.13 -8.11 -8.15
N GLU A 30 21.30 -7.49 -8.09
CA GLU A 30 22.39 -7.71 -7.13
C GLU A 30 21.85 -8.11 -5.75
N ARG A 31 21.82 -9.43 -5.52
CA ARG A 31 21.52 -10.02 -4.23
C ARG A 31 22.74 -10.87 -3.95
N GLU A 32 23.68 -10.27 -3.23
CA GLU A 32 24.60 -11.05 -2.42
C GLU A 32 23.77 -12.13 -1.72
N GLU A 33 24.18 -13.38 -1.95
CA GLU A 33 23.59 -14.56 -1.36
C GLU A 33 23.81 -14.53 0.16
N SER A 34 22.98 -13.77 0.87
CA SER A 34 22.57 -14.15 2.20
C SER A 34 21.25 -14.87 2.05
N HIS A 35 21.25 -16.17 2.35
CA HIS A 35 20.05 -16.96 2.62
C HIS A 35 19.35 -16.43 3.88
N THR A 36 18.92 -15.16 3.87
CA THR A 36 18.02 -14.63 4.88
C THR A 36 16.63 -15.01 4.41
N HIS A 37 16.13 -16.16 4.86
CA HIS A 37 14.70 -16.45 4.77
C HIS A 37 13.96 -15.21 5.29
N PRO A 38 13.12 -14.53 4.49
CA PRO A 38 12.38 -13.39 4.98
C PRO A 38 11.42 -13.91 6.04
N HIS A 39 11.82 -13.82 7.31
CA HIS A 39 10.95 -14.16 8.42
C HIS A 39 9.66 -13.35 8.23
N PRO A 40 8.49 -14.01 8.16
CA PRO A 40 7.22 -13.36 7.81
C PRO A 40 6.92 -12.15 8.70
N PHE A 41 7.36 -12.21 9.96
CA PHE A 41 7.29 -11.11 10.92
C PHE A 41 8.02 -9.83 10.51
N LYS A 42 9.18 -9.91 9.85
CA LYS A 42 9.96 -8.71 9.47
C LYS A 42 9.31 -8.01 8.28
N SER A 43 8.65 -8.76 7.39
CA SER A 43 7.91 -8.21 6.24
C SER A 43 6.60 -7.54 6.65
N MET A 44 5.92 -8.05 7.69
CA MET A 44 4.62 -7.55 8.13
C MET A 44 4.65 -6.22 8.90
N ARG A 45 5.80 -5.84 9.44
CA ARG A 45 5.95 -4.58 10.21
C ARG A 45 5.56 -3.34 9.40
N LYS A 46 6.06 -3.23 8.17
CA LYS A 46 5.81 -2.06 7.32
C LYS A 46 4.32 -1.84 7.04
N PRO A 47 3.57 -2.82 6.50
CA PRO A 47 2.14 -2.64 6.25
C PRO A 47 1.33 -2.42 7.54
N PHE A 48 1.74 -3.01 8.67
CA PHE A 48 1.10 -2.75 9.97
C PHE A 48 1.22 -1.27 10.40
N PHE A 49 2.43 -0.70 10.41
CA PHE A 49 2.63 0.70 10.80
C PHE A 49 1.93 1.67 9.84
N VAL A 50 1.96 1.38 8.54
CA VAL A 50 1.25 2.18 7.54
C VAL A 50 -0.27 2.13 7.80
N GLY A 51 -0.82 0.94 8.05
CA GLY A 51 -2.23 0.78 8.40
C GLY A 51 -2.62 1.52 9.68
N MET A 52 -1.74 1.50 10.71
CA MET A 52 -1.96 2.23 11.95
C MET A 52 -2.00 3.75 11.73
N ILE A 53 -1.00 4.31 11.04
CA ILE A 53 -0.96 5.75 10.71
C ILE A 53 -2.18 6.13 9.86
N HIS A 54 -2.52 5.31 8.87
CA HIS A 54 -3.66 5.54 8.00
C HIS A 54 -4.98 5.55 8.77
N GLY A 55 -5.20 4.58 9.68
CA GLY A 55 -6.38 4.54 10.53
C GLY A 55 -6.46 5.75 11.48
N LEU A 56 -5.35 6.10 12.14
CA LEU A 56 -5.29 7.27 13.02
C LEU A 56 -5.58 8.58 12.27
N ALA A 57 -5.07 8.72 11.04
CA ALA A 57 -5.28 9.91 10.22
C ALA A 57 -6.71 10.01 9.66
N GLY A 58 -7.33 8.88 9.30
CA GLY A 58 -8.60 8.87 8.57
C GLY A 58 -9.84 8.71 9.44
N SER A 59 -9.84 7.72 10.34
CA SER A 59 -11.08 7.25 10.99
C SER A 59 -11.20 7.62 12.46
N ALA A 60 -10.13 8.08 13.10
CA ALA A 60 -10.11 8.43 14.52
C ALA A 60 -11.05 9.60 14.86
N ALA A 61 -11.10 10.64 14.01
CA ALA A 61 -11.95 11.81 14.26
C ALA A 61 -13.45 11.44 14.30
N LEU A 62 -13.91 10.64 13.33
CA LEU A 62 -15.30 10.17 13.28
C LEU A 62 -15.63 9.27 14.47
N MET A 63 -14.71 8.36 14.83
CA MET A 63 -14.87 7.49 15.99
C MET A 63 -15.02 8.30 17.28
N LEU A 64 -14.14 9.28 17.50
CA LEU A 64 -14.19 10.14 18.68
C LEU A 64 -15.47 10.99 18.71
N LEU A 65 -15.86 11.56 17.56
CA LEU A 65 -17.10 12.33 17.43
C LEU A 65 -18.30 11.51 17.95
N ILE A 66 -18.45 10.29 17.47
CA ILE A 66 -19.57 9.43 17.89
C ILE A 66 -19.40 8.99 19.35
N LEU A 67 -18.18 8.68 19.78
CA LEU A 67 -17.94 8.26 21.16
C LEU A 67 -18.33 9.35 22.17
N THR A 68 -18.13 10.63 21.84
CA THR A 68 -18.52 11.76 22.72
C THR A 68 -20.03 11.94 22.88
N THR A 69 -20.85 11.37 21.99
CA THR A 69 -22.31 11.44 22.10
C THR A 69 -22.90 10.28 22.92
N ILE A 70 -22.08 9.30 23.31
CA ILE A 70 -22.51 8.12 24.04
C ILE A 70 -22.23 8.31 25.55
N PRO A 71 -23.27 8.46 26.39
CA PRO A 71 -23.09 8.67 27.83
C PRO A 71 -22.72 7.41 28.61
N SER A 72 -22.91 6.21 28.03
CA SER A 72 -22.65 4.92 28.69
C SER A 72 -21.27 4.36 28.30
N PRO A 73 -20.36 4.10 29.28
CA PRO A 73 -19.04 3.53 29.01
C PRO A 73 -19.10 2.17 28.30
N LEU A 74 -20.07 1.33 28.68
CA LEU A 74 -20.22 0.00 28.07
C LEU A 74 -20.69 0.11 26.61
N ALA A 75 -21.61 1.04 26.32
CA ALA A 75 -22.05 1.31 24.95
C ALA A 75 -20.91 1.91 24.10
N GLY A 76 -20.08 2.78 24.69
CA GLY A 76 -18.89 3.31 24.04
C GLY A 76 -17.87 2.22 23.69
N LEU A 77 -17.63 1.27 24.60
CA LEU A 77 -16.76 0.12 24.34
C LEU A 77 -17.32 -0.76 23.21
N ALA A 78 -18.62 -1.06 23.24
CA ALA A 78 -19.27 -1.82 22.17
C ALA A 78 -19.14 -1.10 20.82
N TYR A 79 -19.31 0.22 20.79
CA TYR A 79 -19.09 1.03 19.60
C TYR A 79 -17.66 0.92 19.07
N ILE A 80 -16.64 1.07 19.93
CA ILE A 80 -15.23 0.93 19.53
C ILE A 80 -14.96 -0.43 18.90
N LEU A 81 -15.47 -1.51 19.50
CA LEU A 81 -15.28 -2.87 18.98
C LEU A 81 -15.95 -3.04 17.61
N ILE A 82 -17.23 -2.66 17.48
CA ILE A 82 -17.98 -2.78 16.23
C ILE A 82 -17.33 -1.94 15.12
N PHE A 83 -16.99 -0.69 15.44
CA PHE A 83 -16.32 0.20 14.51
C PHE A 83 -14.94 -0.32 14.10
N GLY A 84 -14.15 -0.79 15.06
CA GLY A 84 -12.82 -1.34 14.82
C GLY A 84 -12.86 -2.57 13.91
N PHE A 85 -13.69 -3.56 14.24
CA PHE A 85 -13.84 -4.77 13.41
C PHE A 85 -14.44 -4.44 12.04
N GLY A 86 -15.46 -3.58 11.99
CA GLY A 86 -16.05 -3.13 10.73
C GLY A 86 -15.06 -2.40 9.83
N SER A 87 -14.21 -1.54 10.40
CA SER A 87 -13.15 -0.84 9.67
C SER A 87 -12.09 -1.79 9.13
N VAL A 88 -11.61 -2.74 9.95
CA VAL A 88 -10.64 -3.75 9.50
C VAL A 88 -11.25 -4.61 8.39
N GLY A 89 -12.48 -5.09 8.59
CA GLY A 89 -13.19 -5.88 7.58
C GLY A 89 -13.41 -5.11 6.28
N GLY A 90 -13.85 -3.85 6.35
CA GLY A 90 -14.04 -2.98 5.20
C GLY A 90 -12.73 -2.70 4.45
N MET A 91 -11.65 -2.40 5.17
CA MET A 91 -10.32 -2.22 4.57
C MET A 91 -9.84 -3.50 3.87
N LEU A 92 -10.00 -4.67 4.49
CA LEU A 92 -9.63 -5.95 3.88
C LEU A 92 -10.46 -6.24 2.63
N ALA A 93 -11.78 -6.03 2.68
CA ALA A 93 -12.68 -6.28 1.57
C ALA A 93 -12.38 -5.35 0.38
N LEU A 94 -12.30 -4.03 0.61
CA LEU A 94 -12.03 -3.06 -0.45
C LEU A 94 -10.61 -3.23 -1.03
N SER A 95 -9.61 -3.46 -0.17
CA SER A 95 -8.23 -3.70 -0.63
C SER A 95 -8.12 -4.96 -1.46
N SER A 96 -8.85 -6.01 -1.09
CA SER A 96 -8.90 -7.25 -1.87
C SER A 96 -9.63 -7.02 -3.18
N LEU A 97 -10.80 -6.38 -3.16
CA LEU A 97 -11.60 -6.11 -4.35
C LEU A 97 -10.83 -5.27 -5.38
N ILE A 98 -10.14 -4.23 -4.92
CA ILE A 98 -9.32 -3.36 -5.77
C ILE A 98 -8.01 -4.05 -6.14
N GLY A 99 -7.36 -4.75 -5.21
CA GLY A 99 -6.04 -5.36 -5.40
C GLY A 99 -6.05 -6.61 -6.28
N LEU A 100 -7.14 -7.39 -6.25
CA LEU A 100 -7.27 -8.63 -7.00
C LEU A 100 -7.11 -8.44 -8.53
N PRO A 101 -7.78 -7.49 -9.21
CA PRO A 101 -7.57 -7.27 -10.64
C PRO A 101 -6.13 -6.82 -10.95
N PHE A 102 -5.46 -6.06 -10.07
CA PHE A 102 -4.06 -5.70 -10.26
C PHE A 102 -3.14 -6.93 -10.21
N VAL A 103 -3.37 -7.85 -9.27
CA VAL A 103 -2.57 -9.09 -9.13
C VAL A 103 -2.82 -10.05 -10.31
N LEU A 104 -4.07 -10.15 -10.78
CA LEU A 104 -4.41 -11.01 -11.93
C LEU A 104 -3.89 -10.43 -13.26
N THR A 105 -3.83 -9.11 -13.41
CA THR A 105 -3.39 -8.45 -14.65
C THR A 105 -1.87 -8.25 -14.72
N THR A 106 -1.14 -8.50 -13.62
CA THR A 106 0.32 -8.26 -13.55
C THR A 106 1.14 -9.01 -14.60
N GLN A 107 0.65 -10.12 -15.17
CA GLN A 107 1.39 -10.90 -16.15
C GLN A 107 1.48 -10.26 -17.56
N ARG A 108 0.66 -9.25 -17.89
CA ARG A 108 0.68 -8.66 -19.26
C ARG A 108 1.15 -7.21 -19.37
N PHE A 109 1.06 -6.39 -18.33
CA PHE A 109 1.31 -4.93 -18.44
C PHE A 109 1.98 -4.31 -17.21
N THR A 110 3.24 -4.66 -16.96
CA THR A 110 4.03 -4.13 -15.82
C THR A 110 4.21 -2.61 -15.87
N LEU A 111 4.34 -2.01 -17.07
CA LEU A 111 4.48 -0.57 -17.26
C LEU A 111 3.19 0.21 -16.90
N LEU A 112 2.03 -0.33 -17.25
CA LEU A 112 0.73 0.32 -17.01
C LEU A 112 0.42 0.37 -15.50
N ASN A 113 0.74 -0.71 -14.78
CA ASN A 113 0.61 -0.77 -13.32
C ASN A 113 1.51 0.27 -12.62
N GLY A 114 2.73 0.50 -13.15
CA GLY A 114 3.64 1.53 -12.64
C GLY A 114 3.06 2.93 -12.75
N TRP A 115 2.53 3.29 -13.92
CA TRP A 115 1.88 4.59 -14.13
C TRP A 115 0.62 4.76 -13.27
N MET A 116 -0.24 3.75 -13.16
CA MET A 116 -1.44 3.82 -12.32
C MET A 116 -1.09 4.07 -10.85
N ARG A 117 -0.08 3.39 -10.32
CA ARG A 117 0.42 3.61 -8.95
C ARG A 117 0.97 5.02 -8.76
N LEU A 118 1.71 5.53 -9.74
CA LEU A 118 2.31 6.86 -9.68
C LEU A 118 1.24 7.95 -9.73
N VAL A 119 0.28 7.83 -10.66
CA VAL A 119 -0.85 8.76 -10.78
C VAL A 119 -1.71 8.73 -9.52
N ALA A 120 -2.05 7.55 -8.99
CA ALA A 120 -2.81 7.42 -7.76
C ALA A 120 -2.09 8.06 -6.56
N GLY A 121 -0.77 7.84 -6.43
CA GLY A 121 0.04 8.45 -5.38
C GLY A 121 0.11 9.98 -5.51
N LEU A 122 0.30 10.49 -6.73
CA LEU A 122 0.38 11.93 -6.98
C LEU A 122 -0.97 12.62 -6.75
N ALA A 123 -2.07 12.01 -7.21
CA ALA A 123 -3.42 12.50 -6.99
C ALA A 123 -3.77 12.52 -5.49
N SER A 124 -3.43 11.45 -4.76
CA SER A 124 -3.65 11.38 -3.31
C SER A 124 -2.85 12.44 -2.56
N ALA A 125 -1.58 12.66 -2.90
CA ALA A 125 -0.75 13.69 -2.29
C ALA A 125 -1.26 15.11 -2.59
N ALA A 126 -1.61 15.38 -3.85
CA ALA A 126 -2.17 16.66 -4.25
C ALA A 126 -3.50 16.95 -3.53
N PHE A 127 -4.37 15.94 -3.44
CA PHE A 127 -5.64 16.07 -2.71
C PHE A 127 -5.42 16.31 -1.20
N GLY A 128 -4.46 15.62 -0.59
CA GLY A 128 -4.10 15.85 0.82
C GLY A 128 -3.56 17.27 1.07
N LEU A 129 -2.71 17.78 0.17
CA LEU A 129 -2.22 19.16 0.25
C LEU A 129 -3.35 20.17 0.04
N PHE A 130 -4.25 19.91 -0.89
CA PHE A 130 -5.43 20.74 -1.14
C PHE A 130 -6.33 20.85 0.09
N LEU A 131 -6.67 19.72 0.73
CA LEU A 131 -7.44 19.70 1.97
C LEU A 131 -6.73 20.44 3.10
N GLY A 132 -5.42 20.22 3.25
CA GLY A 132 -4.62 20.92 4.26
C GLY A 132 -4.60 22.43 4.05
N TRP A 133 -4.52 22.89 2.80
CA TRP A 133 -4.61 24.31 2.47
C TRP A 133 -6.01 24.88 2.74
N GLU A 134 -7.06 24.17 2.35
CA GLU A 134 -8.44 24.60 2.56
C GLU A 134 -8.79 24.73 4.05
N ILE A 135 -8.53 23.68 4.83
CA ILE A 135 -8.78 23.67 6.28
C ILE A 135 -7.87 24.67 7.01
N GLY A 136 -6.59 24.75 6.61
CA GLY A 136 -5.60 25.58 7.30
C GLY A 136 -5.73 27.08 7.00
N PHE A 137 -5.92 27.46 5.74
CA PHE A 137 -5.86 28.86 5.29
C PHE A 137 -7.22 29.49 4.96
N LYS A 138 -8.24 28.71 4.53
CA LYS A 138 -9.55 29.27 4.19
C LYS A 138 -10.55 29.20 5.34
N GLU A 139 -10.50 28.14 6.14
CA GLU A 139 -11.38 27.98 7.31
C GLU A 139 -10.82 28.58 8.62
N GLY A 140 -9.65 29.23 8.56
CA GLY A 140 -9.20 30.18 9.58
C GLY A 140 -8.59 29.57 10.85
N LEU A 141 -7.67 28.61 10.71
CA LEU A 141 -6.83 28.19 11.84
C LEU A 141 -5.57 29.08 12.04
N PHE A 142 -5.30 29.98 11.09
CA PHE A 142 -4.28 31.05 11.16
C PHE A 142 -4.86 32.37 10.65
#